data_AF-A0AAW1A2F9-F1
#
_entry.id   AF-A0AAW1A2F9-F1
#
_cell.length_a   1.000
_cell.length_b   1.000
_cell.length_c   1.000
_cell.angle_alpha   90.00
_cell.angle_beta   90.00
_cell.angle_gamma   90.00
#
_symmetry.space_group_name_H-M   'P 1'
#
loop_
_entity.id
_entity.type
_entity.pdbx_description
1 polymer ?
#
loop_
_entity_poly.entity_id
_entity_poly.type
_entity_poly.pdbx_seq_one_letter_code
_entity_poly.pdbx_strand_id
1 'polypeptide(L)'
;METTLISSIASVKETIREIRRISNNGVLVGTTSKVHMKLILKNEKLQATGLITGQPAEKRPMVITYDVSTNFSGKEFLSSLCQQNLDSTQKSKFQKEVKLSHKTGNRNVKAVN
;
A
#
# COMPACT_ATOMS: atom_id res chain seq x y z
N MET A 1 17.69 -18.79 18.85
CA MET A 1 16.40 -18.45 18.21
C MET A 1 16.55 -18.00 16.75
N GLU A 2 17.65 -17.37 16.34
CA GLU A 2 17.87 -16.95 14.93
C GLU A 2 17.93 -18.12 13.92
N THR A 3 18.54 -19.25 14.28
CA THR A 3 18.71 -20.40 13.39
C THR A 3 17.39 -21.11 13.06
N THR A 4 16.41 -21.03 13.96
CA THR A 4 15.12 -21.73 13.84
C THR A 4 14.19 -21.08 12.82
N LEU A 5 14.27 -19.76 12.64
CA LEU A 5 13.46 -19.03 11.67
C LEU A 5 13.94 -19.28 10.24
N ILE A 6 15.26 -19.26 10.02
CA ILE A 6 15.86 -19.52 8.70
C ILE A 6 15.66 -20.99 8.31
N SER A 7 15.72 -21.94 9.25
CA SER A 7 15.48 -23.35 8.97
C SER A 7 14.01 -23.64 8.64
N SER A 8 13.06 -22.95 9.28
CA SER A 8 11.62 -23.07 8.98
C SER A 8 11.24 -22.55 7.59
N ILE A 9 11.98 -21.55 7.09
CA ILE A 9 11.82 -20.99 5.74
C ILE A 9 12.55 -21.85 4.69
N ALA A 10 13.52 -22.68 5.09
CA ALA A 10 14.32 -23.49 4.18
C ALA A 10 13.47 -24.50 3.37
N SER A 11 12.35 -24.97 3.90
CA SER A 11 11.40 -25.85 3.18
C SER A 11 10.70 -25.16 2.00
N VAL A 12 10.79 -23.83 1.90
CA VAL A 12 10.08 -22.98 0.93
C VAL A 12 11.08 -22.24 0.01
N LYS A 13 12.39 -22.51 0.16
CA LYS A 13 13.50 -21.78 -0.49
C LYS A 13 13.36 -21.65 -2.01
N GLU A 14 12.79 -22.64 -2.70
CA GLU A 14 12.64 -22.60 -4.16
C GLU A 14 11.62 -21.55 -4.65
N THR A 15 10.81 -21.00 -3.76
CA THR A 15 9.74 -20.07 -4.11
C THR A 15 9.98 -18.63 -3.65
N ILE A 16 11.08 -18.40 -2.92
CA ILE A 16 11.42 -17.12 -2.29
C ILE A 16 12.55 -16.46 -3.08
N ARG A 17 12.27 -15.25 -3.57
CA ARG A 17 13.23 -14.43 -4.32
C ARG A 17 14.17 -13.66 -3.39
N GLU A 18 13.62 -13.09 -2.33
CA GLU A 18 14.39 -12.28 -1.38
C GLU A 18 13.84 -12.40 0.03
N ILE A 19 14.74 -12.30 1.02
CA ILE A 19 14.40 -12.23 2.44
C ILE A 19 15.17 -11.03 3.00
N ARG A 20 14.46 -10.07 3.59
CA ARG A 20 15.05 -8.87 4.18
C ARG A 20 14.50 -8.65 5.59
N ARG A 21 15.37 -8.36 6.55
CA ARG A 21 14.94 -7.93 7.89
C ARG A 21 14.36 -6.51 7.82
N ILE A 22 13.26 -6.26 8.53
CA ILE A 22 12.65 -4.93 8.66
C ILE A 22 12.71 -4.47 10.11
N SER A 23 12.56 -3.16 10.33
CA SER A 23 12.39 -2.58 11.66
C SER A 23 11.21 -3.26 12.38
N ASN A 24 11.32 -3.44 13.69
CA ASN A 24 10.38 -4.17 14.57
C ASN A 24 10.53 -5.71 14.55
N ASN A 25 11.77 -6.23 14.43
CA ASN A 25 12.06 -7.67 14.46
C ASN A 25 11.26 -8.49 13.42
N GLY A 26 10.88 -7.85 12.32
CA GLY A 26 10.12 -8.48 11.24
C GLY A 26 11.00 -8.97 10.10
N VAL A 27 10.41 -9.79 9.24
CA VAL A 27 11.04 -10.27 8.01
C VAL A 27 10.10 -10.02 6.83
N LEU A 28 10.63 -9.36 5.80
CA LEU A 28 9.97 -9.20 4.51
C LEU A 28 10.45 -10.32 3.58
N VAL A 29 9.48 -11.04 3.03
CA VAL A 29 9.72 -12.16 2.10
C VAL A 29 9.15 -11.76 0.74
N GLY A 30 10.02 -11.66 -0.27
CA GLY A 30 9.62 -11.40 -1.65
C GLY A 30 9.49 -12.69 -2.43
N THR A 31 8.37 -12.86 -3.13
CA THR A 31 8.09 -14.02 -4.01
C THR A 31 7.66 -13.54 -5.39
N THR A 32 7.99 -14.29 -6.44
CA THR A 32 7.57 -13.98 -7.83
C THR A 32 6.15 -14.44 -8.15
N SER A 33 5.58 -15.37 -7.36
CA SER A 33 4.26 -15.95 -7.59
C SER A 33 3.26 -15.59 -6.50
N LYS A 34 2.06 -15.15 -6.93
CA LYS A 34 0.93 -14.91 -6.01
C LYS A 34 0.49 -16.18 -5.28
N VAL A 35 0.66 -17.35 -5.89
CA VAL A 35 0.32 -18.64 -5.27
C VAL A 35 1.23 -18.93 -4.09
N HIS A 36 2.55 -18.74 -4.27
CA HIS A 36 3.53 -18.96 -3.22
C HIS A 36 3.39 -17.98 -2.06
N MET A 37 3.07 -16.70 -2.36
CA MET A 37 2.74 -15.73 -1.32
C MET A 37 1.58 -16.21 -0.43
N LYS A 38 0.51 -16.77 -1.03
CA LYS A 38 -0.63 -17.31 -0.26
C LYS A 38 -0.25 -18.50 0.62
N LEU A 39 0.67 -19.36 0.17
CA LEU A 39 1.18 -20.48 0.96
C LEU A 39 1.96 -20.00 2.18
N ILE A 40 2.82 -19.01 2.01
CA ILE A 40 3.61 -18.42 3.12
C ILE A 40 2.69 -17.76 4.14
N LEU A 41 1.67 -17.02 3.70
CA LEU A 41 0.68 -16.37 4.57
C LEU A 41 -0.15 -17.38 5.39
N LYS A 42 -0.32 -18.61 4.90
CA LYS A 42 -1.06 -19.67 5.57
C LYS A 42 -0.17 -20.68 6.29
N ASN A 43 1.14 -20.42 6.39
CA ASN A 43 2.07 -21.39 6.95
C ASN A 43 1.91 -21.50 8.47
N GLU A 44 1.37 -22.63 8.92
CA GLU A 44 1.07 -22.92 10.32
C GLU A 44 2.34 -22.90 11.21
N LYS A 45 3.51 -23.27 10.68
CA LYS A 45 4.77 -23.23 11.46
C LYS A 45 5.19 -21.80 11.80
N LEU A 46 4.94 -20.85 10.90
CA LEU A 46 5.23 -19.44 11.15
C LEU A 46 4.23 -18.87 12.17
N GLN A 47 2.96 -19.23 12.07
CA GLN A 47 1.95 -18.80 13.03
C GLN A 47 2.19 -19.41 14.43
N ALA A 48 2.57 -20.69 14.50
CA ALA A 48 2.90 -21.38 15.75
C ALA A 48 4.12 -20.79 16.49
N THR A 49 5.02 -20.12 15.76
CA THR A 49 6.16 -19.39 16.34
C THR A 49 5.81 -17.95 16.75
N GLY A 50 4.53 -17.56 16.65
CA GLY A 50 4.02 -16.25 17.06
C GLY A 50 4.20 -15.14 16.01
N LEU A 51 4.58 -15.47 14.78
CA LEU A 51 4.71 -14.48 13.71
C LEU A 51 3.34 -14.09 13.15
N ILE A 52 3.07 -12.78 13.17
CA ILE A 52 1.93 -12.19 12.47
C ILE A 52 2.29 -12.07 11.00
N THR A 53 1.68 -12.89 10.16
CA THR A 53 1.86 -12.85 8.71
C THR A 53 0.81 -11.95 8.06
N GLY A 54 1.24 -10.99 7.25
CA GLY A 54 0.34 -10.09 6.54
C GLY A 54 0.96 -9.58 5.25
N GLN A 55 0.14 -9.01 4.37
CA GLN A 55 0.62 -8.29 3.20
C GLN A 55 0.93 -6.84 3.58
N PRO A 56 2.03 -6.26 3.07
CA PRO A 56 2.26 -4.83 3.19
C PRO A 56 1.06 -4.05 2.63
N ALA A 57 0.75 -2.92 3.24
CA ALA A 57 -0.28 -2.03 2.71
C ALA A 57 0.06 -1.63 1.27
N GLU A 58 -0.94 -1.71 0.39
CA GLU A 58 -0.80 -1.28 -1.00
C GLU A 58 -0.44 0.20 -1.05
N LYS A 59 0.71 0.52 -1.67
CA LYS A 59 1.13 1.91 -1.86
C LYS A 59 0.31 2.53 -2.98
N ARG A 60 -0.66 3.35 -2.59
CA ARG A 60 -1.50 4.13 -3.50
C ARG A 60 -0.80 5.44 -3.89
N PRO A 61 -0.78 5.82 -5.18
CA PRO A 61 -0.34 7.15 -5.60
C PRO A 61 -1.12 8.23 -4.84
N MET A 62 -0.42 9.29 -4.41
CA MET A 62 -1.02 10.38 -3.66
C MET A 62 -0.97 11.67 -4.45
N VAL A 63 -2.12 12.32 -4.61
CA VAL A 63 -2.23 13.68 -5.14
C VAL A 63 -2.45 14.62 -3.96
N ILE A 64 -1.62 15.66 -3.87
CA ILE A 64 -1.71 16.68 -2.83
C ILE A 64 -2.13 17.99 -3.48
N THR A 65 -3.27 18.54 -3.06
CA THR A 65 -3.71 19.88 -3.49
C THR A 65 -3.47 20.91 -2.38
N TYR A 66 -3.03 22.09 -2.79
CA TYR A 66 -2.72 23.23 -1.92
C TYR A 66 -3.67 24.39 -2.24
N ASP A 67 -3.98 25.20 -1.24
CA ASP A 67 -4.73 26.46 -1.38
C ASP A 67 -6.06 26.33 -2.13
N VAL A 68 -6.74 25.20 -1.92
CA VAL A 68 -8.07 24.94 -2.47
C VAL A 68 -9.14 25.42 -1.50
N SER A 69 -10.25 25.94 -2.04
CA SER A 69 -11.45 26.32 -1.28
C SER A 69 -11.97 25.16 -0.42
N THR A 70 -12.61 25.46 0.71
CA THR A 70 -13.30 24.45 1.53
C THR A 70 -14.44 23.75 0.79
N ASN A 71 -14.98 24.40 -0.24
CA ASN A 71 -16.04 23.85 -1.09
C ASN A 71 -15.49 22.93 -2.20
N PHE A 72 -14.19 22.62 -2.16
CA PHE A 72 -13.54 21.78 -3.16
C PHE A 72 -13.99 20.31 -3.08
N SER A 73 -14.64 19.83 -4.14
CA SER A 73 -15.02 18.43 -4.27
C SER A 73 -13.85 17.60 -4.79
N GLY A 74 -13.19 16.85 -3.89
CA GLY A 74 -12.09 15.95 -4.27
C GLY A 74 -12.49 14.87 -5.29
N LYS A 75 -13.75 14.42 -5.26
CA LYS A 75 -14.28 13.43 -6.21
C LYS A 75 -14.39 14.00 -7.63
N GLU A 76 -14.87 15.23 -7.76
CA GLU A 76 -14.96 15.90 -9.05
C GLU A 76 -13.57 16.18 -9.60
N PHE A 77 -12.66 16.65 -8.74
CA PHE A 77 -11.27 16.86 -9.13
C PHE A 77 -10.60 15.60 -9.68
N LEU A 78 -10.67 14.47 -8.95
CA LEU A 78 -10.10 13.20 -9.43
C LEU A 78 -10.80 12.72 -10.72
N SER A 79 -12.09 12.99 -10.88
CA SER A 79 -12.83 12.65 -12.09
C SER A 79 -12.36 13.44 -13.30
N SER A 80 -12.15 14.75 -13.13
CA SER A 80 -11.63 15.63 -14.17
C SER A 80 -10.17 15.31 -14.49
N LEU A 81 -9.35 15.05 -13.47
CA LEU A 81 -7.96 14.64 -13.64
C LEU A 81 -7.85 13.34 -14.44
N CYS A 82 -8.68 12.34 -14.11
CA CYS A 82 -8.78 11.10 -14.87
C CYS A 82 -9.20 11.37 -16.32
N GLN A 83 -10.23 12.19 -16.55
CA GLN A 83 -10.74 12.48 -17.89
C GLN A 83 -9.73 13.22 -18.78
N GLN A 84 -8.88 14.06 -18.20
CA GLN A 84 -7.86 14.82 -18.94
C GLN A 84 -6.64 13.97 -19.31
N ASN A 85 -6.31 12.96 -18.51
CA ASN A 85 -5.03 12.25 -18.60
C ASN A 85 -5.15 10.76 -18.93
N LEU A 86 -6.35 10.17 -18.81
CA LEU A 86 -6.61 8.74 -18.95
C LEU A 86 -7.93 8.50 -19.68
N ASP A 87 -8.11 7.27 -20.15
CA ASP A 87 -9.36 6.85 -20.76
C ASP A 87 -10.53 6.92 -19.75
N SER A 88 -11.66 7.46 -20.22
CA SER A 88 -12.87 7.68 -19.42
C SER A 88 -13.45 6.39 -18.81
N THR A 89 -13.12 5.23 -19.38
CA THR A 89 -13.52 3.89 -18.90
C THR A 89 -12.86 3.50 -17.56
N GLN A 90 -11.81 4.19 -17.13
CA GLN A 90 -11.06 3.87 -15.90
C GLN A 90 -11.44 4.73 -14.69
N LYS A 91 -12.44 5.62 -14.79
CA LYS A 91 -12.82 6.57 -13.72
C LYS A 91 -13.02 5.93 -12.35
N SER A 92 -13.78 4.83 -12.29
CA SER A 92 -14.12 4.17 -11.02
C SER A 92 -12.92 3.45 -10.38
N LYS A 93 -11.98 2.97 -11.20
CA LYS A 93 -10.74 2.33 -10.77
C LYS A 93 -9.75 3.37 -10.27
N PHE A 94 -9.57 4.45 -11.02
CA PHE A 94 -8.69 5.57 -10.67
C PHE A 94 -9.03 6.18 -9.31
N GLN A 95 -10.31 6.42 -9.02
CA GLN A 95 -10.74 6.97 -7.73
C GLN A 95 -10.45 6.05 -6.53
N LYS A 96 -10.37 4.73 -6.74
CA LYS A 96 -10.06 3.76 -5.67
C LYS A 96 -8.55 3.64 -5.44
N GLU A 97 -7.78 3.75 -6.51
CA GLU A 97 -6.33 3.53 -6.52
C GLU A 97 -5.55 4.79 -6.14
N VAL A 98 -6.12 5.99 -6.34
CA VAL A 98 -5.47 7.26 -6.01
C VAL A 98 -5.98 7.83 -4.69
N LYS A 99 -5.05 8.23 -3.82
CA LYS A 99 -5.36 8.93 -2.58
C LYS A 99 -5.26 10.43 -2.80
N LEU A 100 -6.31 11.18 -2.47
CA LEU A 100 -6.28 12.63 -2.45
C LEU A 100 -6.00 13.14 -1.03
N SER A 101 -5.09 14.09 -0.91
CA SER A 101 -4.80 14.79 0.32
C SER A 101 -4.89 16.29 0.09
N HIS A 102 -5.38 17.01 1.09
CA HIS A 102 -5.45 18.46 1.06
C HIS A 102 -4.50 19.01 2.10
N LYS A 103 -3.66 19.94 1.70
CA LYS A 103 -2.93 20.81 2.63
C LYS A 103 -3.53 22.19 2.51
N THR A 104 -4.46 22.49 3.40
CA THR A 104 -4.93 23.86 3.57
C THR A 104 -3.84 24.64 4.31
N GLY A 105 -3.40 25.76 3.72
CA GLY A 105 -2.74 26.82 4.48
C GLY A 105 -3.66 27.35 5.58
N ASN A 106 -3.10 28.14 6.49
CA ASN A 106 -3.72 28.64 7.73
C ASN A 106 -5.24 28.89 7.59
N ARG A 107 -6.05 28.20 8.40
CA ARG A 107 -7.54 28.22 8.39
C ARG A 107 -8.19 29.61 8.59
N ASN A 108 -7.39 30.67 8.73
CA ASN A 108 -7.80 32.03 9.04
C ASN A 108 -7.59 33.04 7.90
N VAL A 109 -7.17 32.62 6.70
CA VAL A 109 -7.16 33.54 5.56
C VAL A 109 -8.59 33.61 5.02
N LYS A 110 -9.32 34.69 5.36
CA LYS A 110 -10.61 35.01 4.75
C LYS A 110 -10.44 34.95 3.24
N ALA A 111 -11.29 34.18 2.56
CA ALA A 111 -11.39 34.24 1.11
C ALA A 111 -11.60 35.72 0.71
N VAL A 112 -10.63 36.28 0.00
CA VAL A 112 -10.79 37.62 -0.58
C VAL A 112 -11.67 37.44 -1.82
N ASN A 113 -12.76 38.22 -1.85
CA ASN A 113 -13.73 38.29 -2.95
C ASN A 113 -13.07 38.64 -4.27
#